data_AF-A0A822F3A9-F1
#
_entry.id   AF-A0A822F3A9-F1
#
_cell.length_a   1.000
_cell.length_b   1.000
_cell.length_c   1.000
_cell.angle_alpha   90.00
_cell.angle_beta   90.00
_cell.angle_gamma   90.00
#
_symmetry.space_group_name_H-M   'P 1'
#
loop_
_entity.id
_entity.type
_entity.pdbx_description
1 polymer ?
#
loop_
_entity_poly.entity_id
_entity_poly.type
_entity_poly.pdbx_seq_one_letter_code
_entity_poly.pdbx_strand_id
1 'polypeptide(L)'
;MKNILLCASKSIEECQYQFQDRHWNCSTVKDGTVFGPLLNHANRETALAHAMFSAGITYAVSRACKQGLLKSCTCSRTARPKNLPRDWSWG
;
A
#
# COMPACT_ATOMS: atom_id res chain seq x y z
N MET A 1 -0.35 -11.36 -10.39
CA MET A 1 0.49 -10.22 -10.88
C MET A 1 -0.32 -8.99 -11.26
N LYS A 2 -1.22 -9.01 -12.26
CA LYS A 2 -1.95 -7.81 -12.78
C LYS A 2 -2.39 -6.78 -11.71
N ASN A 3 -2.95 -7.22 -10.58
CA ASN A 3 -3.40 -6.33 -9.50
C ASN A 3 -2.27 -5.40 -8.97
N ILE A 4 -1.04 -5.89 -8.81
CA ILE A 4 0.05 -5.17 -8.11
C ILE A 4 0.37 -3.82 -8.78
N LEU A 5 0.34 -3.77 -10.12
CA LEU A 5 0.59 -2.54 -10.88
C LEU A 5 -0.52 -1.50 -10.65
N LEU A 6 -1.78 -1.93 -10.55
CA LEU A 6 -2.92 -1.06 -10.23
C LEU A 6 -2.87 -0.54 -8.78
N CYS A 7 -2.35 -1.35 -7.85
CA CYS A 7 -2.14 -0.91 -6.46
C CYS A 7 -1.06 0.17 -6.37
N ALA A 8 -0.01 0.03 -7.17
CA ALA A 8 1.11 0.97 -7.21
C ALA A 8 0.79 2.28 -7.94
N SER A 9 -0.03 2.26 -9.00
CA SER A 9 -0.50 3.52 -9.62
C SER A 9 -1.32 4.34 -8.63
N LYS A 10 -2.23 3.70 -7.88
CA LYS A 10 -2.95 4.35 -6.77
C LYS A 10 -2.04 4.85 -5.66
N SER A 11 -0.96 4.14 -5.35
CA SER A 11 0.04 4.64 -4.40
C SER A 11 0.78 5.90 -4.90
N ILE A 12 0.87 6.12 -6.22
CA ILE A 12 1.42 7.34 -6.81
C ILE A 12 0.38 8.46 -6.82
N GLU A 13 -0.88 8.17 -7.15
CA GLU A 13 -2.00 9.11 -7.08
C GLU A 13 -2.12 9.72 -5.67
N GLU A 14 -2.13 8.88 -4.62
CA GLU A 14 -2.13 9.32 -3.22
C GLU A 14 -0.85 10.08 -2.83
N CYS A 15 0.32 9.68 -3.36
CA CYS A 15 1.59 10.37 -3.11
C CYS A 15 1.62 11.77 -3.73
N GLN A 16 1.09 11.94 -4.95
CA GLN A 16 0.98 13.23 -5.62
C GLN A 16 -0.02 14.14 -4.91
N TYR A 17 -1.16 13.59 -4.46
CA TYR A 17 -2.14 14.33 -3.66
C TYR A 17 -1.54 14.84 -2.33
N GLN A 18 -0.83 14.00 -1.58
CA GLN A 18 -0.21 14.38 -0.30
C GLN A 18 0.98 15.36 -0.44
N PHE A 19 1.59 15.45 -1.63
CA PHE A 19 2.79 16.26 -1.89
C PHE A 19 2.58 17.40 -2.91
N GLN A 20 1.34 17.65 -3.36
CA GLN A 20 1.02 18.70 -4.34
C GLN A 20 1.56 20.09 -3.95
N ASP A 21 1.55 20.41 -2.65
CA ASP A 21 1.97 21.70 -2.07
C ASP A 21 3.45 21.71 -1.61
N ARG A 22 4.30 20.84 -2.19
CA ARG A 22 5.72 20.68 -1.84
C ARG A 22 6.63 20.85 -3.07
N HIS A 23 7.87 21.29 -2.84
CA HIS A 23 8.89 21.42 -3.90
C HIS A 23 9.17 20.12 -4.64
N TRP A 24 8.98 18.96 -3.98
CA TRP A 24 8.90 17.66 -4.62
C TRP A 24 7.46 17.16 -4.53
N ASN A 25 6.80 17.01 -5.68
CA ASN A 25 5.36 16.77 -5.84
C ASN A 25 5.02 15.29 -6.14
N CYS A 26 5.94 14.37 -5.86
CA CYS A 26 5.84 12.95 -6.20
C CYS A 26 5.55 12.63 -7.69
N SER A 27 5.98 13.50 -8.62
CA SER A 27 5.92 13.21 -10.06
C SER A 27 6.98 12.17 -10.46
N THR A 28 6.71 10.89 -10.22
CA THR A 28 7.46 9.78 -10.81
C THR A 28 7.45 9.88 -12.34
N VAL A 29 8.59 9.61 -12.99
CA VAL A 29 8.73 9.66 -14.45
C VAL A 29 7.66 8.77 -15.11
N LYS A 30 7.09 9.24 -16.23
CA LYS A 30 5.85 8.70 -16.83
C LYS A 30 5.96 7.29 -17.44
N ASP A 31 7.10 6.62 -17.32
CA ASP A 31 7.46 5.40 -18.04
C ASP A 31 6.79 4.12 -17.52
N GLY A 32 5.72 4.23 -16.71
CA GLY A 32 4.98 3.11 -16.11
C GLY A 32 5.78 2.25 -15.10
N THR A 33 7.07 2.54 -14.91
CA THR A 33 7.96 1.81 -14.01
C THR A 33 7.77 2.29 -12.56
N VAL A 34 6.85 1.63 -11.85
CA VAL A 34 6.65 1.73 -10.40
C VAL A 34 7.96 1.71 -9.61
N PHE A 35 8.92 0.90 -10.08
CA PHE A 35 10.25 0.72 -9.49
C PHE A 35 11.35 1.37 -10.36
N GLY A 36 11.02 2.48 -11.02
CA GLY A 36 11.88 3.16 -12.00
C GLY A 36 13.06 3.93 -11.38
N PRO A 37 13.74 4.79 -12.17
CA PRO A 37 15.01 5.43 -11.79
C PRO A 37 14.99 6.28 -10.50
N LEU A 38 13.81 6.60 -9.96
CA LEU A 38 13.66 7.19 -8.63
C LEU A 38 14.43 6.38 -7.57
N LEU A 39 14.42 5.04 -7.67
CA LEU A 39 15.06 4.14 -6.70
C LEU A 39 16.60 4.16 -6.76
N ASN A 40 17.19 4.80 -7.77
CA ASN A 40 18.66 4.86 -7.94
C ASN A 40 19.34 5.91 -7.03
N HIS A 41 18.57 6.72 -6.30
CA HIS A 41 19.09 7.79 -5.45
C HIS A 41 18.61 7.67 -4.00
N ALA A 42 19.54 7.46 -3.08
CA ALA A 42 19.26 7.35 -1.64
C ALA A 42 19.01 8.74 -1.01
N ASN A 43 17.83 9.30 -1.26
CA ASN A 43 17.33 10.54 -0.63
C ASN A 43 16.06 10.27 0.21
N ARG A 44 15.53 11.31 0.88
CA ARG A 44 14.39 11.19 1.80
C ARG A 44 13.09 10.89 1.05
N GLU A 45 12.99 11.44 -0.14
CA GLU A 45 11.86 11.39 -1.07
C GLU A 45 11.68 9.96 -1.60
N THR A 46 12.78 9.30 -1.96
CA THR A 46 12.81 7.90 -2.41
C THR A 46 12.55 6.92 -1.27
N ALA A 47 13.08 7.19 -0.07
CA ALA A 47 12.77 6.40 1.12
C ALA A 47 11.27 6.46 1.47
N LEU A 48 10.65 7.65 1.35
CA LEU A 48 9.22 7.82 1.52
C LEU A 48 8.42 7.10 0.41
N ALA A 49 8.81 7.26 -0.85
CA ALA A 49 8.15 6.59 -1.97
C ALA A 49 8.14 5.06 -1.79
N HIS A 50 9.28 4.46 -1.41
CA HIS A 50 9.37 3.04 -1.03
C HIS A 50 8.38 2.64 0.07
N ALA A 51 8.24 3.45 1.13
CA ALA A 51 7.30 3.19 2.21
C ALA A 51 5.84 3.25 1.73
N MET A 52 5.49 4.25 0.91
CA MET A 52 4.15 4.39 0.34
C MET A 52 3.82 3.23 -0.60
N PHE A 53 4.70 2.87 -1.54
CA PHE A 53 4.50 1.71 -2.43
C PHE A 53 4.29 0.41 -1.64
N SER A 54 5.09 0.19 -0.60
CA SER A 54 4.97 -1.00 0.25
C SER A 54 3.63 -1.04 1.00
N ALA A 55 3.17 0.10 1.50
CA ALA A 55 1.86 0.24 2.13
C ALA A 55 0.71 0.03 1.12
N GLY A 56 0.78 0.61 -0.07
CA GLY A 56 -0.24 0.51 -1.12
C GLY A 56 -0.43 -0.92 -1.63
N ILE A 57 0.68 -1.65 -1.86
CA ILE A 57 0.65 -3.09 -2.21
C ILE A 57 0.04 -3.90 -1.05
N THR A 58 0.50 -3.68 0.18
CA THR A 58 0.03 -4.42 1.37
C THR A 58 -1.46 -4.20 1.64
N TYR A 59 -1.93 -2.96 1.56
CA TYR A 59 -3.33 -2.57 1.71
C TYR A 59 -4.21 -3.30 0.69
N ALA A 60 -3.83 -3.25 -0.58
CA ALA A 60 -4.66 -3.79 -1.66
C ALA A 60 -4.64 -5.32 -1.71
N VAL A 61 -3.53 -5.99 -1.38
CA VAL A 61 -3.50 -7.45 -1.17
C VAL A 61 -4.42 -7.81 0.00
N SER A 62 -4.31 -7.15 1.14
CA SER A 62 -5.16 -7.37 2.32
C SER A 62 -6.66 -7.17 2.00
N ARG A 63 -7.00 -6.12 1.25
CA ARG A 63 -8.37 -5.83 0.81
C ARG A 63 -8.90 -6.90 -0.15
N ALA A 64 -8.10 -7.33 -1.12
CA ALA A 64 -8.50 -8.38 -2.08
C ALA A 64 -8.61 -9.76 -1.42
N CYS A 65 -7.80 -10.06 -0.39
CA CYS A 65 -7.97 -11.22 0.48
C CYS A 65 -9.29 -11.16 1.29
N LYS A 66 -9.61 -10.00 1.91
CA LYS A 66 -10.90 -9.80 2.61
C LYS A 66 -12.11 -9.97 1.67
N GLN A 67 -11.96 -9.60 0.39
CA GLN A 67 -13.00 -9.74 -0.62
C GLN A 67 -13.07 -11.13 -1.28
N GLY A 68 -12.23 -12.09 -0.87
CA GLY A 68 -12.19 -13.44 -1.46
C GLY A 68 -11.68 -13.52 -2.90
N LEU A 69 -11.10 -12.43 -3.42
CA LEU A 69 -10.61 -12.34 -4.81
C LEU A 69 -9.31 -13.14 -5.05
N LEU A 70 -8.60 -13.51 -3.97
CA LEU A 70 -7.45 -14.40 -4.01
C LEU A 70 -7.76 -15.68 -3.23
N LYS A 71 -7.66 -16.84 -3.89
CA LYS A 71 -7.85 -18.16 -3.25
C LYS A 71 -6.72 -18.57 -2.30
N SER A 72 -5.59 -17.85 -2.31
CA SER A 72 -4.37 -18.16 -1.57
C SER A 72 -4.26 -17.49 -0.19
N CYS A 73 -5.28 -16.75 0.24
CA CYS A 73 -5.33 -16.06 1.53
C CYS A 73 -6.76 -16.05 2.07
N THR A 74 -6.91 -15.85 3.38
CA THR A 74 -8.21 -15.74 4.06
C THR A 74 -8.17 -14.65 5.13
N CYS A 75 -9.32 -14.27 5.68
CA CYS A 75 -9.39 -13.40 6.86
C CYS A 75 -8.59 -14.01 8.03
N SER A 76 -8.07 -13.14 8.92
CA SER A 76 -7.30 -13.61 10.07
C SER A 76 -8.13 -14.52 10.98
N ARG A 77 -7.48 -15.57 11.50
CA ARG A 77 -8.03 -16.51 12.49
C ARG A 77 -7.40 -16.34 13.88
N THR A 78 -6.75 -15.20 14.13
CA THR A 78 -6.15 -14.89 15.44
C THR A 78 -7.20 -15.00 16.54
N ALA A 79 -6.87 -15.72 17.62
CA ALA A 79 -7.77 -15.90 18.75
C ALA A 79 -8.09 -14.57 19.46
N ARG A 80 -9.29 -14.49 20.05
CA ARG A 80 -9.74 -13.36 20.88
C ARG A 80 -8.68 -13.02 21.96
N PRO A 81 -8.22 -11.76 22.05
CA PRO A 81 -7.35 -11.34 23.16
C PRO A 81 -8.04 -11.53 24.51
N LYS A 82 -7.32 -12.07 25.51
CA LYS A 82 -7.86 -12.34 26.85
C LYS A 82 -8.36 -11.09 27.59
N ASN A 83 -7.93 -9.91 27.15
CA ASN A 83 -8.17 -8.60 27.76
C ASN A 83 -9.25 -7.74 27.06
N LEU A 84 -9.98 -8.25 26.07
CA LEU A 84 -11.11 -7.54 25.43
C LEU A 84 -12.40 -7.83 26.23
N PRO A 85 -13.04 -6.82 26.87
CA PRO A 85 -14.31 -6.95 27.60
C PRO A 85 -15.38 -7.80 26.91
N ARG A 86 -16.19 -8.52 27.71
CA ARG A 86 -17.11 -9.56 27.22
C ARG A 86 -18.20 -9.04 26.29
N ASP A 87 -18.53 -7.76 26.42
CA ASP A 87 -19.66 -7.10 25.75
C ASP A 87 -19.42 -6.86 24.25
N TRP A 88 -18.17 -6.94 23.79
CA TRP A 88 -17.83 -7.01 22.37
C TRP A 88 -17.39 -8.42 21.94
N SER A 89 -17.89 -8.83 20.77
CA SER A 89 -17.48 -10.03 20.02
C SER A 89 -16.74 -9.63 18.74
N TRP A 90 -15.99 -10.59 18.17
CA TRP A 90 -15.47 -10.48 16.81
C TRP A 90 -16.48 -11.09 15.83
N GLY A 91 -16.56 -10.54 14.61
CA GLY A 91 -17.32 -11.01 13.46
C GLY A 91 -16.75 -10.47 12.15
#